data_AF-A0A940ZHE4-F1
#
_entry.id   AF-A0A940ZHE4-F1
#
_cell.length_a   1.000
_cell.length_b   1.000
_cell.length_c   1.000
_cell.angle_alpha   90.00
_cell.angle_beta   90.00
_cell.angle_gamma   90.00
#
_symmetry.space_group_name_H-M   'P 1'
#
loop_
_entity.id
_entity.type
_entity.pdbx_description
1 polymer ?
#
loop_
_entity_poly.entity_id
_entity_poly.type
_entity_poly.pdbx_seq_one_letter_code
_entity_poly.pdbx_strand_id
1 'polypeptide(L)'
;MSRYLFLLALAVAAFFSSTEVQAAKPDYLGPDVIKFKMGATKTIDFSHHRHQKLVNNQCWECHDKKLGVIDNWGKEAAHKLCIACHDLLEKGPVGCKGCHKK
;
A
#
# COMPACT_ATOMS: atom_id res chain seq x y z
N MET A 1 -11.37 -56.96 17.66
CA MET A 1 -10.63 -55.68 17.54
C MET A 1 -10.97 -55.08 16.18
N SER A 2 -11.34 -53.82 16.00
CA SER A 2 -11.27 -52.70 16.93
C SER A 2 -12.32 -51.67 16.50
N ARG A 3 -13.34 -51.42 17.34
CA ARG A 3 -14.22 -50.23 17.22
C ARG A 3 -13.39 -48.92 17.18
N TYR A 4 -12.12 -49.02 17.56
CA TYR A 4 -11.07 -48.02 17.39
C TYR A 4 -10.67 -47.71 15.93
N LEU A 5 -10.86 -48.61 14.96
CA LEU A 5 -10.51 -48.32 13.55
C LEU A 5 -11.49 -47.33 12.90
N PHE A 6 -12.78 -47.39 13.26
CA PHE A 6 -13.78 -46.40 12.84
C PHE A 6 -13.72 -45.11 13.67
N LEU A 7 -13.29 -45.19 14.94
CA LEU A 7 -13.06 -44.01 15.78
C LEU A 7 -11.78 -43.24 15.39
N LEU A 8 -10.81 -43.89 14.75
CA LEU A 8 -9.61 -43.23 14.22
C LEU A 8 -9.88 -42.42 12.93
N ALA A 9 -10.92 -42.76 12.17
CA ALA A 9 -11.28 -42.03 10.95
C ALA A 9 -12.02 -40.71 11.21
N LEU A 10 -12.67 -40.55 12.37
CA LEU A 10 -13.37 -39.31 12.74
C LEU A 10 -12.47 -38.29 13.47
N ALA A 11 -11.32 -38.72 14.01
CA ALA A 11 -10.44 -37.86 14.78
C ALA A 11 -9.49 -36.98 13.91
N VAL A 12 -9.40 -37.24 12.60
CA VAL A 12 -8.48 -36.51 11.70
C VAL A 12 -9.14 -35.28 11.04
N ALA A 13 -10.46 -35.10 11.17
CA ALA A 13 -11.20 -34.04 10.50
C ALA A 13 -11.39 -32.74 11.31
N ALA A 14 -10.80 -32.61 12.51
CA ALA A 14 -11.16 -31.56 13.47
C ALA A 14 -10.06 -30.56 13.83
N PHE A 15 -8.95 -30.47 13.10
CA PHE A 15 -7.88 -29.51 13.42
C PHE A 15 -7.24 -28.86 12.18
N PHE A 16 -8.07 -28.27 11.32
CA PHE A 16 -7.61 -27.14 10.49
C PHE A 16 -8.20 -25.86 11.08
N SER A 17 -7.73 -25.48 12.28
CA SER A 17 -7.91 -24.12 12.78
C SER A 17 -6.99 -23.22 11.97
N SER A 18 -7.49 -22.73 10.83
CA SER A 18 -6.90 -21.63 10.09
C SER A 18 -6.90 -20.41 11.02
N THR A 19 -5.77 -20.16 11.67
CA THR A 19 -5.48 -18.86 12.26
C THR A 19 -5.31 -17.89 11.09
N GLU A 20 -6.42 -17.30 10.65
CA GLU A 20 -6.37 -16.13 9.80
C GLU A 20 -5.74 -15.02 10.64
N VAL A 21 -4.45 -14.76 10.41
CA VAL A 21 -3.81 -13.56 10.92
C VAL A 21 -4.43 -12.40 10.15
N GLN A 22 -5.49 -11.79 10.68
CA GLN A 22 -5.93 -10.50 10.18
C GLN A 22 -4.83 -9.50 10.51
N ALA A 23 -4.10 -9.07 9.47
CA ALA A 23 -3.17 -7.96 9.58
C ALA A 23 -3.93 -6.77 10.18
N ALA A 24 -3.59 -6.39 11.40
CA ALA A 24 -4.18 -5.23 12.06
C ALA A 24 -4.01 -4.01 11.15
N LYS A 25 -5.11 -3.32 10.84
CA LYS A 25 -5.05 -2.07 10.08
C LYS A 25 -4.23 -1.07 10.90
N PRO A 26 -3.21 -0.43 10.32
CA PRO A 26 -2.40 0.54 11.06
C PRO A 26 -3.28 1.69 11.56
N ASP A 27 -3.14 2.03 12.85
CA ASP A 27 -3.95 3.05 13.56
C ASP A 27 -3.80 4.47 12.98
N TYR A 28 -2.86 4.69 12.05
CA TYR A 28 -2.65 5.97 11.38
C TYR A 28 -2.33 5.80 9.89
N LEU A 29 -3.31 6.11 9.05
CA LEU A 29 -3.20 6.08 7.58
C LEU A 29 -2.51 7.34 7.01
N GLY A 30 -2.04 8.26 7.85
CA GLY A 30 -1.59 9.57 7.38
C GLY A 30 -2.73 10.44 6.83
N PRO A 31 -2.40 11.60 6.25
CA PRO A 31 -3.39 12.47 5.63
C PRO A 31 -4.03 11.82 4.39
N ASP A 32 -5.30 12.13 4.13
CA ASP A 32 -6.01 11.67 2.92
C ASP A 32 -5.43 12.31 1.65
N VAL A 33 -5.19 13.63 1.72
CA VAL A 33 -4.59 14.41 0.64
C VAL A 33 -3.34 15.13 1.16
N ILE A 34 -2.25 15.03 0.40
CA ILE A 34 -1.00 15.77 0.64
C ILE A 34 -0.85 16.82 -0.46
N LYS A 35 -0.55 18.07 -0.07
CA LYS A 35 -0.28 19.16 -1.01
C LYS A 35 1.22 19.34 -1.19
N PHE A 36 1.76 18.85 -2.30
CA PHE A 36 3.17 19.03 -2.63
C PHE A 36 3.41 20.41 -3.24
N LYS A 37 4.19 21.25 -2.58
CA LYS A 37 4.56 22.58 -3.09
C LYS A 37 5.55 22.44 -4.24
N MET A 38 5.34 23.24 -5.28
CA MET A 38 6.20 23.37 -6.45
C MET A 38 6.58 24.83 -6.63
N GLY A 39 7.71 25.21 -6.03
CA GLY A 39 8.04 26.63 -5.88
C GLY A 39 7.07 27.34 -4.93
N ALA A 40 6.90 28.64 -5.12
CA ALA A 40 6.19 29.49 -4.16
C ALA A 40 4.66 29.39 -4.23
N THR A 41 4.08 29.14 -5.41
CA THR A 41 2.65 29.39 -5.65
C THR A 41 1.85 28.19 -6.15
N LYS A 42 2.52 27.11 -6.58
CA LYS A 42 1.84 25.96 -7.18
C LYS A 42 1.88 24.75 -6.28
N THR A 43 0.82 23.95 -6.31
CA THR A 43 0.71 22.72 -5.53
C THR A 43 0.18 21.57 -6.38
N ILE A 44 0.63 20.35 -6.08
CA ILE A 44 -0.01 19.11 -6.55
C ILE A 44 -0.77 18.52 -5.39
N ASP A 45 -2.05 18.22 -5.61
CA ASP A 45 -2.88 17.48 -4.67
C ASP A 45 -2.68 15.99 -4.91
N PHE A 46 -2.01 15.32 -3.98
CA PHE A 46 -1.76 13.89 -3.99
C PHE A 46 -2.74 13.18 -3.05
N SER A 47 -3.64 12.36 -3.61
CA SER A 47 -4.58 11.56 -2.83
C SER A 47 -3.88 10.32 -2.25
N HIS A 48 -3.30 10.48 -1.07
CA HIS A 48 -2.52 9.46 -0.38
C HIS A 48 -3.37 8.23 0.01
N HIS A 49 -4.58 8.40 0.55
CA HIS A 49 -5.43 7.24 0.89
C HIS A 49 -5.90 6.48 -0.34
N ARG A 50 -6.11 7.15 -1.48
CA ARG A 50 -6.39 6.46 -2.73
C ARG A 50 -5.23 5.55 -3.12
N HIS A 51 -3.99 6.04 -3.04
CA HIS A 51 -2.82 5.23 -3.36
C HIS A 51 -2.66 4.07 -2.37
N GLN A 52 -2.86 4.30 -1.07
CA GLN A 52 -2.89 3.21 -0.08
C GLN A 52 -3.88 2.11 -0.45
N LYS A 53 -5.10 2.46 -0.86
CA LYS A 53 -6.09 1.48 -1.33
C LYS A 53 -5.63 0.75 -2.59
N LEU A 54 -5.03 1.45 -3.56
CA LEU A 54 -4.54 0.88 -4.81
C LEU A 54 -3.38 -0.11 -4.58
N VAL A 55 -2.54 0.14 -3.57
CA VAL A 55 -1.45 -0.77 -3.18
C VAL A 55 -1.85 -1.72 -2.04
N ASN A 56 -3.14 -1.90 -1.75
CA ASN A 56 -3.63 -2.79 -0.68
C ASN A 56 -2.97 -2.56 0.69
N ASN A 57 -2.71 -1.30 1.05
CA ASN A 57 -1.99 -0.89 2.25
C ASN A 57 -0.55 -1.43 2.36
N GLN A 58 0.06 -1.84 1.25
CA GLN A 58 1.50 -2.12 1.19
C GLN A 58 2.28 -0.80 1.25
N CYS A 59 2.43 -0.26 2.47
CA CYS A 59 3.06 1.06 2.69
C CYS A 59 4.49 1.13 2.12
N TRP A 60 5.17 -0.02 2.02
CA TRP A 60 6.54 -0.12 1.53
C TRP A 60 6.71 0.10 0.03
N GLU A 61 5.62 0.14 -0.73
CA GLU A 61 5.66 0.55 -2.14
C GLU A 61 6.13 2.02 -2.28
N CYS A 62 6.01 2.81 -1.20
CA CYS A 62 6.47 4.21 -1.15
C CYS A 62 7.44 4.49 0.01
N HIS A 63 7.30 3.82 1.16
CA HIS A 63 8.03 4.11 2.39
C HIS A 63 9.08 3.04 2.71
N ASP A 64 10.34 3.42 2.92
CA ASP A 64 11.37 2.44 3.30
C ASP A 64 11.25 2.03 4.78
N LYS A 65 10.39 1.03 5.03
CA LYS A 65 10.16 0.32 6.32
C LYS A 65 9.80 1.19 7.53
N LYS A 66 9.64 2.50 7.35
CA LYS A 66 9.21 3.47 8.35
C LYS A 66 8.09 4.33 7.79
N LEU A 67 7.00 4.43 8.54
CA LEU A 67 5.93 5.37 8.25
C LEU A 67 6.42 6.80 8.54
N GLY A 68 5.93 7.78 7.77
CA GLY A 68 6.26 9.19 7.95
C GLY A 68 6.81 9.85 6.70
N VAL A 69 7.57 10.93 6.87
CA VAL A 69 8.18 11.65 5.75
C VAL A 69 9.19 10.75 5.05
N ILE A 70 9.14 10.70 3.71
CA ILE A 70 10.14 9.99 2.91
C ILE A 70 11.44 10.80 2.93
N ASP A 71 12.55 10.15 3.28
CA ASP A 71 13.86 10.80 3.33
C ASP A 71 14.25 11.37 1.96
N ASN A 72 14.89 12.54 1.97
CA ASN A 72 15.28 13.28 0.76
C ASN A 72 14.11 13.59 -0.19
N TRP A 73 12.90 13.82 0.35
CA TRP A 73 11.75 14.21 -0.47
C TRP A 73 12.03 15.47 -1.29
N GLY A 74 11.77 15.39 -2.58
CA GLY A 74 12.06 16.43 -3.56
C GLY A 74 11.62 16.01 -4.97
N LYS A 75 11.97 16.83 -5.97
CA LYS A 75 11.58 16.60 -7.37
C LYS A 75 12.06 15.22 -7.86
N GLU A 76 13.33 14.89 -7.65
CA GLU A 76 13.95 13.66 -8.13
C GLU A 76 13.31 12.43 -7.47
N ALA A 77 13.10 12.48 -6.14
CA ALA A 77 12.44 11.41 -5.41
C ALA A 77 10.99 11.21 -5.88
N ALA A 78 10.22 12.30 -6.03
CA ALA A 78 8.84 12.26 -6.50
C ALA A 78 8.73 11.72 -7.93
N HIS A 79 9.59 12.18 -8.85
CA HIS A 79 9.60 11.67 -10.22
C HIS A 79 9.97 10.19 -10.26
N LYS A 80 10.95 9.75 -9.46
CA LYS A 80 11.35 8.34 -9.40
C LYS A 80 10.25 7.44 -8.82
N LEU A 81 9.57 7.85 -7.76
CA LEU A 81 8.52 7.04 -7.12
C LEU A 81 7.21 7.05 -7.92
N CYS A 82 6.71 8.24 -8.26
CA CYS A 82 5.41 8.39 -8.88
C CYS A 82 5.40 7.94 -10.35
N ILE A 83 6.36 8.42 -11.15
CA ILE A 83 6.34 8.15 -12.60
C ILE A 83 6.68 6.68 -12.87
N ALA A 84 7.67 6.09 -12.18
CA ALA A 84 8.03 4.71 -12.42
C ALA A 84 6.87 3.74 -12.15
N CYS A 85 6.10 3.96 -11.09
CA CYS A 85 4.93 3.13 -10.79
C CYS A 85 3.81 3.33 -11.82
N HIS A 86 3.52 4.58 -12.19
CA HIS A 86 2.48 4.85 -13.20
C HIS A 86 2.83 4.31 -14.59
N ASP A 87 4.11 4.37 -14.97
CA ASP A 87 4.63 3.85 -16.23
C ASP A 87 4.57 2.31 -16.23
N LEU A 88 5.10 1.68 -15.18
CA LEU A 88 5.11 0.22 -15.03
C LEU A 88 3.70 -0.39 -15.07
N LEU A 89 2.73 0.27 -14.43
CA LEU A 89 1.35 -0.21 -14.35
C LEU A 89 0.46 0.32 -15.49
N GLU A 90 1.02 1.15 -16.38
CA GLU A 90 0.30 1.88 -17.43
C GLU A 90 -0.95 2.62 -16.89
N LYS A 91 -0.86 3.13 -15.66
CA LYS A 91 -1.97 3.74 -14.92
C LYS A 91 -1.51 4.98 -14.19
N GLY A 92 -2.15 6.10 -14.52
CA GLY A 92 -1.85 7.39 -13.91
C GLY A 92 -0.95 8.26 -14.78
N PRO A 93 -0.69 9.51 -14.37
CA PRO A 93 0.09 10.46 -15.15
C PRO A 93 1.60 10.17 -15.14
N VAL A 94 2.20 10.08 -16.33
CA VAL A 94 3.67 10.04 -16.52
C VAL A 94 4.25 11.34 -17.08
N GLY A 95 3.42 12.15 -17.75
CA GLY A 95 3.82 13.43 -18.34
C GLY A 95 3.70 14.61 -17.38
N CYS A 96 4.53 15.64 -17.58
CA CYS A 96 4.58 16.85 -16.73
C CYS A 96 3.19 17.45 -16.47
N LYS A 97 2.39 17.68 -17.53
CA LYS A 97 1.06 18.30 -17.41
C LYS A 97 0.02 17.40 -16.74
N GLY A 98 0.28 16.09 -16.67
CA GLY A 98 -0.61 15.12 -16.02
C GLY A 98 -0.64 15.28 -14.50
N CYS A 99 0.52 15.57 -13.90
CA CYS A 99 0.65 15.86 -12.47
C CYS A 99 0.61 17.36 -12.17
N HIS A 100 1.35 18.17 -12.93
CA HIS A 100 1.51 19.61 -12.72
C HIS A 100 0.41 20.41 -13.42
N LYS A 101 -0.84 20.14 -13.04
CA LYS A 101 -1.99 20.90 -13.54
C LYS A 101 -1.90 22.35 -13.05
N LYS A 102 -2.26 23.30 -13.93
CA LYS A 102 -2.27 24.73 -13.61
C LYS A 102 -3.47 25.08 -12.75
#